data_AF-A0A2V8QPM2-F1
#
_entry.id   AF-A0A2V8QPM2-F1
#
_cell.length_a   1.000
_cell.length_b   1.000
_cell.length_c   1.000
_cell.angle_alpha   90.00
_cell.angle_beta   90.00
_cell.angle_gamma   90.00
#
_symmetry.space_group_name_H-M   'P 1'
#
loop_
_entity.id
_entity.type
_entity.pdbx_description
1 polymer ?
#
loop_
_entity_poly.entity_id
_entity_poly.type
_entity_poly.pdbx_seq_one_letter_code
_entity_poly.pdbx_strand_id
1 'polypeptide(L)'
;MIREKLIEKRIGETTSFRWRSSEVSRIEGLSDAVFGFAITLLVVSLEVPKTFNELAIAMSGFGAFAISFALLFLVWYNQHKFFRRYGLQDLVTIVLNAILLFVVLFYVYPLKFLFTFLVSRFTGGHGEIRLPNGNIESMLENDGQMGSLMLIFGVGYLAIFMIFVLLHIHAYRRREQLQLNRLEVFDTISSIQESGLNCVIALLSIALVWFGGARLAGVSGMAYMLTGIVMALHGFFMGARRRRMEKEFASQFSEPVYQPAPELQS
;
A
#
# COMPACT_ATOMS: atom_id res chain seq x y z
N MET A 1 24.70 -25.47 -17.96
CA MET A 1 25.74 -25.98 -17.03
C MET A 1 26.60 -24.91 -16.36
N ILE A 2 27.51 -24.17 -17.03
CA ILE A 2 28.35 -23.15 -16.33
C ILE A 2 27.52 -21.91 -15.93
N ARG A 3 26.59 -21.46 -16.77
CA ARG A 3 25.67 -20.36 -16.44
C ARG A 3 24.74 -20.69 -15.28
N GLU A 4 24.21 -21.91 -15.18
CA GLU A 4 23.39 -22.35 -14.04
C GLU A 4 24.20 -22.37 -12.74
N LYS A 5 25.43 -22.89 -12.75
CA LYS A 5 26.30 -22.88 -11.57
C LYS A 5 26.69 -21.46 -11.13
N LEU A 6 26.84 -20.52 -12.06
CA LEU A 6 27.08 -19.10 -11.75
C LEU A 6 25.83 -18.35 -11.28
N ILE A 7 24.63 -18.80 -11.70
CA ILE A 7 23.35 -18.30 -11.21
C ILE A 7 23.11 -18.84 -9.79
N GLU A 8 23.31 -20.14 -9.55
CA GLU A 8 23.23 -20.77 -8.22
C GLU A 8 24.21 -20.18 -7.23
N LYS A 9 25.46 -19.89 -7.64
CA LYS A 9 26.45 -19.26 -6.75
C LYS A 9 26.07 -17.82 -6.37
N ARG A 10 25.34 -17.11 -7.25
CA ARG A 10 24.77 -15.78 -6.96
C ARG A 10 23.46 -15.83 -6.17
N ILE A 11 22.89 -17.01 -5.88
CA ILE A 11 21.72 -17.15 -5.01
C ILE A 11 22.15 -16.85 -3.59
N GLY A 12 22.04 -15.58 -3.19
CA GLY A 12 22.35 -15.12 -1.85
C GLY A 12 23.26 -13.90 -1.83
N GLU A 13 24.18 -13.75 -2.79
CA GLU A 13 25.25 -12.73 -2.77
C GLU A 13 24.79 -11.29 -3.10
N THR A 14 23.51 -11.07 -3.46
CA THR A 14 23.01 -9.75 -3.87
C THR A 14 22.48 -8.94 -2.68
N THR A 15 22.86 -7.65 -2.62
CA THR A 15 22.32 -6.67 -1.66
C THR A 15 20.91 -6.19 -2.02
N SER A 16 20.49 -6.39 -3.27
CA SER A 16 19.14 -6.11 -3.73
C SER A 16 18.20 -7.30 -3.48
N PHE A 17 16.93 -6.99 -3.21
CA PHE A 17 15.89 -8.00 -3.06
C PHE A 17 15.67 -8.72 -4.39
N ARG A 18 15.78 -10.06 -4.40
CA ARG A 18 15.60 -10.85 -5.62
C ARG A 18 14.13 -10.93 -6.01
N TRP A 19 13.81 -10.58 -7.25
CA TRP A 19 12.47 -10.74 -7.80
C TRP A 19 12.30 -12.21 -8.22
N ARG A 20 11.42 -12.93 -7.52
CA ARG A 20 11.22 -14.38 -7.71
C ARG A 20 10.17 -14.69 -8.76
N SER A 21 9.17 -13.83 -8.92
CA SER A 21 8.27 -13.89 -10.07
C SER A 21 8.97 -13.25 -11.26
N SER A 22 9.18 -13.99 -12.34
CA SER A 22 9.68 -13.47 -13.62
C SER A 22 8.54 -13.18 -14.59
N GLU A 23 7.59 -14.11 -14.70
CA GLU A 23 6.41 -14.03 -15.56
C GLU A 23 5.17 -13.58 -14.79
N VAL A 24 4.24 -12.91 -15.47
CA VAL A 24 2.97 -12.50 -14.88
C VAL A 24 2.12 -13.74 -14.65
N SER A 25 1.84 -14.07 -13.40
CA SER A 25 0.94 -15.17 -13.06
C SER A 25 -0.52 -14.84 -13.40
N ARG A 26 -1.37 -15.86 -13.56
CA ARG A 26 -2.82 -15.65 -13.82
C ARG A 26 -3.49 -14.82 -12.73
N ILE A 27 -3.06 -14.97 -11.48
CA ILE A 27 -3.57 -14.20 -10.35
C ILE A 27 -3.10 -12.73 -10.38
N GLU A 28 -1.85 -12.48 -10.79
CA GLU A 28 -1.36 -11.12 -11.04
C GLU A 28 -2.18 -10.47 -12.17
N GLY A 29 -2.38 -11.16 -13.29
CA GLY A 29 -3.19 -10.65 -14.41
C GLY A 29 -4.65 -10.36 -14.03
N LEU A 30 -5.29 -11.23 -13.24
CA LEU A 30 -6.63 -10.96 -12.70
C LEU A 30 -6.63 -9.73 -11.79
N SER A 31 -5.61 -9.59 -10.96
CA SER A 31 -5.49 -8.45 -10.05
C SER A 31 -5.34 -7.13 -10.81
N ASP A 32 -4.45 -7.10 -11.80
CA ASP A 32 -4.23 -5.93 -12.65
C ASP A 32 -5.52 -5.51 -13.37
N ALA A 33 -6.29 -6.48 -13.86
CA ALA A 33 -7.59 -6.22 -14.46
C ALA A 33 -8.59 -5.62 -13.46
N VAL A 34 -8.64 -6.13 -12.23
CA VAL A 34 -9.52 -5.61 -11.18
C VAL A 34 -9.13 -4.20 -10.74
N PHE A 35 -7.84 -3.92 -10.56
CA PHE A 35 -7.37 -2.56 -10.24
C PHE A 35 -7.62 -1.58 -11.39
N GLY A 36 -7.41 -2.02 -12.64
CA GLY A 36 -7.77 -1.25 -13.83
C GLY A 36 -9.26 -0.90 -13.84
N PHE A 37 -10.12 -1.87 -13.56
CA PHE A 37 -11.57 -1.65 -13.46
C PHE A 37 -11.95 -0.71 -12.29
N ALA A 38 -11.32 -0.85 -11.13
CA ALA A 38 -11.55 0.06 -9.99
C ALA A 38 -11.20 1.51 -10.35
N ILE A 39 -10.09 1.72 -11.05
CA ILE A 39 -9.65 3.04 -11.53
C ILE A 39 -10.61 3.60 -12.58
N THR A 40 -11.07 2.79 -13.55
CA THR A 40 -12.01 3.27 -14.56
C THR A 40 -13.36 3.63 -13.95
N LEU A 41 -13.85 2.89 -12.95
CA LEU A 41 -15.07 3.24 -12.22
C LEU A 41 -14.95 4.59 -11.48
N LEU A 42 -13.76 4.94 -10.97
CA LEU A 42 -13.53 6.28 -10.38
C LEU A 42 -13.70 7.40 -11.41
N VAL A 43 -13.17 7.21 -12.63
CA VAL A 43 -13.29 8.20 -13.72
C VAL A 43 -14.72 8.26 -14.25
N VAL A 44 -15.31 7.10 -14.56
CA VAL A 44 -16.64 7.00 -15.20
C VAL A 44 -17.75 7.53 -14.30
N SER A 45 -17.54 7.55 -12.99
CA SER A 45 -18.48 8.19 -12.06
C SER A 45 -18.38 9.73 -12.03
N LEU A 46 -17.61 10.36 -12.92
CA LEU A 46 -17.65 11.80 -13.15
C LEU A 46 -18.72 12.11 -14.20
N GLU A 47 -19.63 13.02 -13.89
CA GLU A 47 -20.62 13.47 -14.87
C GLU A 47 -19.93 14.19 -16.04
N VAL A 48 -20.35 13.88 -17.27
CA VAL A 48 -19.83 14.53 -18.46
C VAL A 48 -20.43 15.94 -18.55
N PRO A 49 -19.62 17.01 -18.45
CA PRO A 49 -20.13 18.37 -18.47
C PRO A 49 -20.68 18.71 -19.86
N LYS A 50 -21.85 19.36 -19.91
CA LYS A 50 -22.51 19.80 -21.15
C LYS A 50 -22.29 21.28 -21.45
N THR A 51 -21.86 22.05 -20.45
CA THR A 51 -21.57 23.49 -20.57
C THR A 51 -20.18 23.83 -20.05
N PHE A 52 -19.62 24.98 -20.47
CA PHE A 52 -18.32 25.44 -19.95
C PHE A 52 -18.34 25.69 -18.44
N ASN A 53 -19.46 26.19 -17.90
CA ASN A 53 -19.61 26.38 -16.46
C ASN A 53 -19.60 25.04 -15.71
N GLU A 54 -20.29 24.02 -16.24
CA GLU A 54 -20.22 22.66 -15.69
C GLU A 54 -18.81 22.08 -15.79
N LEU A 55 -18.09 22.33 -16.89
CA LEU A 55 -16.71 21.90 -17.07
C LEU A 55 -15.78 22.54 -16.02
N ALA A 56 -15.91 23.84 -15.79
CA ALA A 56 -15.13 24.57 -14.79
C ALA A 56 -15.38 24.01 -13.37
N ILE A 57 -16.64 23.69 -13.04
CA ILE A 57 -17.00 23.03 -11.78
C ILE A 57 -16.42 21.61 -11.72
N ALA A 58 -16.53 20.82 -12.78
CA ALA A 58 -15.99 19.47 -12.86
C ALA A 58 -14.46 19.43 -12.67
N MET A 59 -13.74 20.44 -13.17
CA MET A 59 -12.29 20.58 -12.98
C MET A 59 -11.90 20.75 -11.50
N SER A 60 -12.75 21.36 -10.67
CA SER A 60 -12.52 21.44 -9.23
C SER A 60 -12.63 20.06 -8.55
N GLY A 61 -13.53 19.19 -9.03
CA GLY A 61 -13.69 17.82 -8.56
C GLY A 61 -12.57 16.87 -8.99
N PHE A 62 -11.74 17.27 -9.95
CA PHE A 62 -10.64 16.46 -10.45
C PHE A 62 -9.56 16.19 -9.38
N GLY A 63 -9.40 17.10 -8.40
CA GLY A 63 -8.50 16.89 -7.27
C GLY A 63 -8.86 15.66 -6.43
N ALA A 64 -10.16 15.47 -6.16
CA ALA A 64 -10.64 14.31 -5.40
C ALA A 64 -10.42 13.00 -6.15
N PHE A 65 -10.63 13.03 -7.47
CA PHE A 65 -10.31 11.92 -8.36
C PHE A 65 -8.82 11.59 -8.32
N ALA A 66 -7.93 12.58 -8.46
CA ALA A 66 -6.49 12.37 -8.48
C ALA A 66 -5.97 11.77 -7.16
N ILE A 67 -6.47 12.21 -6.01
CA ILE A 67 -6.10 11.65 -4.70
C ILE A 67 -6.59 10.20 -4.58
N SER A 68 -7.85 9.94 -4.96
CA SER A 68 -8.43 8.59 -4.92
C SER A 68 -7.66 7.62 -5.83
N PHE A 69 -7.33 8.06 -7.05
CA PHE A 69 -6.49 7.33 -7.99
C PHE A 69 -5.12 7.01 -7.40
N ALA A 70 -4.42 8.00 -6.83
CA ALA A 70 -3.09 7.81 -6.25
C ALA A 70 -3.10 6.78 -5.12
N LEU A 71 -4.14 6.76 -4.28
CA LEU A 71 -4.29 5.79 -3.20
C LEU A 71 -4.55 4.38 -3.73
N LEU A 72 -5.46 4.21 -4.70
CA LEU A 72 -5.67 2.89 -5.33
C LEU A 72 -4.41 2.40 -6.04
N PHE A 73 -3.71 3.29 -6.73
CA PHE A 73 -2.44 2.97 -7.40
C PHE A 73 -1.36 2.56 -6.40
N LEU A 74 -1.29 3.19 -5.23
CA LEU A 74 -0.35 2.81 -4.17
C LEU A 74 -0.66 1.41 -3.62
N VAL A 75 -1.93 1.06 -3.44
CA VAL A 75 -2.34 -0.29 -3.03
C VAL A 75 -1.95 -1.31 -4.10
N TRP A 76 -2.25 -1.03 -5.37
CA TRP A 76 -1.81 -1.85 -6.51
C TRP A 76 -0.29 -2.03 -6.54
N TYR A 77 0.47 -0.95 -6.39
CA TYR A 77 1.93 -0.98 -6.40
C TYR A 77 2.50 -1.86 -5.28
N ASN A 78 1.94 -1.76 -4.07
CA ASN A 78 2.35 -2.61 -2.94
C ASN A 78 2.03 -4.08 -3.18
N GLN A 79 0.87 -4.37 -3.77
CA GLN A 79 0.47 -5.72 -4.15
C GLN A 79 1.38 -6.28 -5.26
N HIS A 80 1.62 -5.51 -6.32
CA HIS A 80 2.56 -5.84 -7.39
C HIS A 80 3.94 -6.14 -6.81
N LYS A 81 4.48 -5.25 -5.97
CA LYS A 81 5.78 -5.44 -5.29
C LYS A 81 5.82 -6.72 -4.45
N PHE A 82 4.74 -7.06 -3.75
CA PHE A 82 4.63 -8.32 -3.01
C PHE A 82 4.77 -9.54 -3.95
N PHE A 83 3.97 -9.60 -5.02
CA PHE A 83 4.04 -10.71 -5.97
C PHE A 83 5.40 -10.82 -6.66
N ARG A 84 6.00 -9.70 -7.07
CA ARG A 84 7.36 -9.71 -7.66
C ARG A 84 8.43 -10.22 -6.70
N ARG A 85 8.35 -9.83 -5.42
CA ARG A 85 9.32 -10.24 -4.39
C ARG A 85 9.24 -11.72 -4.05
N TYR A 86 8.04 -12.24 -3.81
CA TYR A 86 7.88 -13.57 -3.22
C TYR A 86 7.45 -14.64 -4.22
N GLY A 87 6.75 -14.29 -5.32
CA GLY A 87 6.29 -15.25 -6.33
C GLY A 87 5.37 -16.35 -5.79
N LEU A 88 4.67 -16.10 -4.68
CA LEU A 88 3.81 -17.07 -4.03
C LEU A 88 2.49 -17.24 -4.81
N GLN A 89 2.10 -18.50 -5.02
CA GLN A 89 0.88 -18.89 -5.75
C GLN A 89 0.06 -19.93 -4.98
N ASP A 90 0.27 -20.07 -3.67
CA ASP A 90 -0.47 -21.02 -2.85
C ASP A 90 -1.86 -20.49 -2.48
N LEU A 91 -2.74 -21.39 -2.03
CA LEU A 91 -4.14 -21.10 -1.73
C LEU A 91 -4.32 -19.95 -0.72
N VAL A 92 -3.43 -19.81 0.27
CA VAL A 92 -3.52 -18.74 1.27
C VAL A 92 -3.29 -17.39 0.61
N THR A 93 -2.24 -17.27 -0.21
CA THR A 93 -1.98 -16.06 -1.00
C THR A 93 -3.15 -15.75 -1.94
N ILE A 94 -3.73 -16.76 -2.60
CA ILE A 94 -4.87 -16.58 -3.50
C ILE A 94 -6.09 -16.02 -2.76
N VAL A 95 -6.46 -16.61 -1.62
CA VAL A 95 -7.62 -16.19 -0.83
C VAL A 95 -7.41 -14.79 -0.25
N LEU A 96 -6.25 -14.52 0.36
CA LEU A 96 -5.94 -13.19 0.89
C LEU A 96 -5.95 -12.12 -0.20
N ASN A 97 -5.42 -12.44 -1.38
CA ASN A 97 -5.46 -11.54 -2.52
C ASN A 97 -6.89 -11.29 -3.02
N ALA A 98 -7.72 -12.33 -3.11
CA ALA A 98 -9.13 -12.18 -3.48
C ALA A 98 -9.89 -11.28 -2.50
N ILE A 99 -9.64 -11.41 -1.19
CA ILE A 99 -10.20 -10.52 -0.16
C ILE A 99 -9.70 -9.09 -0.36
N LEU A 100 -8.42 -8.88 -0.66
CA LEU A 100 -7.87 -7.55 -0.94
C LEU A 100 -8.59 -6.89 -2.13
N LEU A 101 -8.74 -7.63 -3.23
CA LEU A 101 -9.43 -7.15 -4.43
C LEU A 101 -10.90 -6.82 -4.15
N PHE A 102 -11.59 -7.65 -3.37
CA PHE A 102 -12.96 -7.39 -2.94
C PHE A 102 -13.07 -6.09 -2.13
N VAL A 103 -12.18 -5.90 -1.14
CA VAL A 103 -12.13 -4.66 -0.33
C VAL A 103 -11.86 -3.46 -1.23
N VAL A 104 -10.88 -3.54 -2.12
CA VAL A 104 -10.57 -2.44 -3.06
C VAL A 104 -11.80 -2.05 -3.88
N LEU A 105 -12.50 -3.02 -4.48
CA LEU A 105 -13.70 -2.76 -5.29
C LEU A 105 -14.84 -2.14 -4.47
N PHE A 106 -15.09 -2.67 -3.28
CA PHE A 106 -16.14 -2.14 -2.40
C PHE A 106 -15.87 -0.68 -2.00
N TYR A 107 -14.60 -0.33 -1.77
CA TYR A 107 -14.21 0.99 -1.28
C TYR A 107 -13.99 2.05 -2.37
N VAL A 108 -14.13 1.72 -3.66
CA VAL A 108 -14.00 2.69 -4.77
C VAL A 108 -14.92 3.91 -4.59
N TYR A 109 -16.21 3.68 -4.40
CA TYR A 109 -17.19 4.77 -4.27
C TYR A 109 -17.07 5.53 -2.95
N PRO A 110 -16.98 4.86 -1.78
CA PRO A 110 -16.71 5.55 -0.52
C PRO A 110 -15.50 6.47 -0.65
N LEU A 111 -14.37 5.97 -1.17
CA LEU A 111 -13.11 6.72 -1.34
C LEU A 111 -13.33 8.02 -2.10
N LYS A 112 -13.97 7.95 -3.26
CA LYS A 112 -14.28 9.12 -4.06
C LYS A 112 -15.18 10.11 -3.32
N PHE A 113 -16.19 9.62 -2.62
CA PHE A 113 -17.10 10.46 -1.84
C PHE A 113 -16.35 11.27 -0.78
N LEU A 114 -15.50 10.61 0.03
CA LEU A 114 -14.73 11.27 1.08
C LEU A 114 -13.80 12.34 0.51
N PHE A 115 -13.03 12.01 -0.53
CA PHE A 115 -12.10 13.00 -1.08
C PHE A 115 -12.81 14.14 -1.80
N THR A 116 -13.99 13.90 -2.38
CA THR A 116 -14.81 14.99 -2.93
C THR A 116 -15.28 15.93 -1.82
N PHE A 117 -15.73 15.37 -0.70
CA PHE A 117 -16.07 16.15 0.49
C PHE A 117 -14.87 16.94 1.03
N LEU A 118 -13.72 16.28 1.23
CA LEU A 118 -12.51 16.92 1.77
C LEU A 118 -11.96 18.02 0.85
N VAL A 119 -11.90 17.78 -0.45
CA VAL A 119 -11.44 18.79 -1.43
C VAL A 119 -12.41 19.96 -1.46
N SER A 120 -13.73 19.72 -1.45
CA SER A 120 -14.73 20.79 -1.34
C SER A 120 -14.51 21.65 -0.10
N ARG A 121 -14.29 21.04 1.07
CA ARG A 121 -13.99 21.78 2.31
C ARG A 121 -12.68 22.55 2.25
N PHE A 122 -11.65 22.00 1.61
CA PHE A 122 -10.34 22.63 1.51
C PHE A 122 -10.30 23.81 0.53
N THR A 123 -11.09 23.77 -0.55
CA THR A 123 -11.18 24.85 -1.54
C THR A 123 -12.17 25.96 -1.16
N GLY A 124 -12.66 25.97 0.08
CA GLY A 124 -13.60 26.97 0.61
C GLY A 124 -15.08 26.63 0.42
N GLY A 125 -15.38 25.49 -0.20
CA GLY A 125 -16.73 24.94 -0.31
C GLY A 125 -17.28 24.44 1.03
N HIS A 126 -18.60 24.33 1.10
CA HIS A 126 -19.31 23.95 2.34
C HIS A 126 -19.63 22.45 2.41
N GLY A 127 -19.01 21.64 1.54
CA GLY A 127 -19.35 20.22 1.41
C GLY A 127 -20.70 20.02 0.74
N GLU A 128 -21.05 20.92 -0.19
CA GLU A 128 -22.31 20.90 -0.93
C GLU A 128 -22.10 20.34 -2.34
N ILE A 129 -23.12 19.64 -2.85
CA ILE A 129 -23.18 19.20 -4.24
C ILE A 129 -24.39 19.83 -4.93
N ARG A 130 -24.21 20.17 -6.20
CA ARG A 130 -25.35 20.46 -7.09
C ARG A 130 -25.84 19.16 -7.68
N LEU A 131 -27.08 18.82 -7.40
CA LEU A 131 -27.76 17.68 -8.00
C LEU A 131 -28.22 18.03 -9.42
N PRO A 132 -28.49 17.03 -10.28
CA PRO A 132 -28.98 17.25 -11.66
C PRO A 132 -30.30 18.04 -11.74
N ASN A 133 -31.07 18.09 -10.66
CA ASN A 133 -32.29 18.87 -10.53
C ASN A 133 -32.04 20.37 -10.22
N GLY A 134 -30.78 20.78 -10.05
CA GLY A 134 -30.38 22.15 -9.73
C GLY A 134 -30.33 22.48 -8.24
N ASN A 135 -30.75 21.56 -7.37
CA ASN A 135 -30.71 21.77 -5.92
C ASN A 135 -29.28 21.64 -5.39
N ILE A 136 -28.98 22.45 -4.38
CA ILE A 136 -27.73 22.36 -3.62
C ILE A 136 -28.04 21.61 -2.34
N GLU A 137 -27.43 20.44 -2.17
CA GLU A 137 -27.58 19.63 -0.96
C GLU A 137 -26.23 19.42 -0.29
N SER A 138 -26.23 19.40 1.05
CA SER A 138 -25.04 19.06 1.84
C SER A 138 -24.75 17.57 1.68
N MET A 139 -23.49 17.22 1.38
CA MET A 139 -23.04 15.82 1.29
C MET A 139 -23.19 15.08 2.62
N LEU A 140 -23.07 15.80 3.73
CA LEU A 140 -23.26 15.28 5.08
C LEU A 140 -24.25 16.20 5.79
N GLU A 141 -25.38 15.66 6.21
CA GLU A 141 -26.46 16.39 6.88
C GLU A 141 -26.18 16.59 8.37
N ASN A 142 -25.41 15.67 8.98
CA ASN A 142 -25.11 15.69 10.40
C ASN A 142 -23.71 15.15 10.74
N ASP A 143 -23.20 15.53 11.91
CA ASP A 143 -21.91 15.05 12.41
C ASP A 143 -21.91 13.51 12.63
N GLY A 144 -23.09 12.91 12.83
CA GLY A 144 -23.26 11.47 12.96
C GLY A 144 -22.88 10.71 11.67
N GLN A 145 -23.28 11.21 10.51
CA GLN A 145 -22.91 10.66 9.20
C GLN A 145 -21.40 10.79 8.96
N MET A 146 -20.77 11.88 9.43
CA MET A 146 -19.32 12.02 9.39
C MET A 146 -18.62 10.93 10.23
N GLY A 147 -19.14 10.65 11.44
CA GLY A 147 -18.66 9.54 12.27
C GLY A 147 -18.79 8.18 11.58
N SER A 148 -19.97 7.88 11.03
CA SER A 148 -20.21 6.65 10.27
C SER A 148 -19.28 6.52 9.06
N LEU A 149 -19.05 7.62 8.34
CA LEU A 149 -18.11 7.67 7.23
C LEU A 149 -16.70 7.29 7.71
N MET A 150 -16.21 7.93 8.78
CA MET A 150 -14.89 7.63 9.35
C MET A 150 -14.76 6.17 9.83
N LEU A 151 -15.82 5.58 10.39
CA LEU A 151 -15.83 4.16 10.75
C LEU A 151 -15.73 3.26 9.52
N ILE A 152 -16.51 3.54 8.47
CA ILE A 152 -16.46 2.79 7.20
C ILE A 152 -15.03 2.82 6.65
N PHE A 153 -14.41 4.01 6.59
CA PHE A 153 -13.04 4.18 6.13
C PHE A 153 -11.99 3.52 7.00
N GLY A 154 -12.13 3.63 8.32
CA GLY A 154 -11.24 2.97 9.26
C GLY A 154 -11.23 1.47 9.09
N VAL A 155 -12.40 0.86 8.92
CA VAL A 155 -12.53 -0.58 8.68
C VAL A 155 -11.89 -0.98 7.35
N GLY A 156 -12.12 -0.23 6.28
CA GLY A 156 -11.53 -0.53 4.96
C GLY A 156 -10.02 -0.41 4.95
N TYR A 157 -9.50 0.69 5.52
CA TYR A 157 -8.08 0.92 5.68
C TYR A 157 -7.43 -0.19 6.53
N LEU A 158 -8.04 -0.52 7.68
CA LEU A 158 -7.57 -1.63 8.53
C LEU A 158 -7.56 -2.95 7.77
N ALA A 159 -8.61 -3.26 7.01
CA ALA A 159 -8.70 -4.50 6.23
C ALA A 159 -7.56 -4.61 5.20
N ILE A 160 -7.30 -3.55 4.42
CA ILE A 160 -6.21 -3.53 3.42
C ILE A 160 -4.86 -3.80 4.09
N PHE A 161 -4.52 -3.05 5.14
CA PHE A 161 -3.22 -3.20 5.79
C PHE A 161 -3.10 -4.50 6.58
N MET A 162 -4.18 -5.00 7.16
CA MET A 162 -4.21 -6.31 7.82
C MET A 162 -3.95 -7.43 6.81
N ILE A 163 -4.51 -7.36 5.61
CA ILE A 163 -4.23 -8.33 4.55
C ILE A 163 -2.75 -8.28 4.15
N PHE A 164 -2.16 -7.08 4.01
CA PHE A 164 -0.72 -6.96 3.77
C PHE A 164 0.13 -7.54 4.90
N VAL A 165 -0.25 -7.32 6.17
CA VAL A 165 0.41 -7.97 7.32
C VAL A 165 0.34 -9.50 7.17
N LEU A 166 -0.83 -10.06 6.90
CA LEU A 166 -1.02 -11.51 6.76
C LEU A 166 -0.23 -12.09 5.59
N LEU A 167 -0.24 -11.43 4.43
CA LEU A 167 0.54 -11.81 3.25
C LEU A 167 2.03 -11.84 3.54
N HIS A 168 2.57 -10.81 4.19
CA HIS A 168 3.99 -10.74 4.52
C HIS A 168 4.38 -11.70 5.66
N ILE A 169 3.52 -11.94 6.65
CA ILE A 169 3.73 -12.99 7.66
C ILE A 169 3.77 -14.36 7.00
N HIS A 170 2.87 -14.63 6.06
CA HIS A 170 2.86 -15.88 5.30
C HIS A 170 4.16 -16.07 4.49
N ALA A 171 4.61 -15.03 3.79
CA ALA A 171 5.89 -15.04 3.09
C ALA A 171 7.08 -15.27 4.05
N TYR A 172 7.06 -14.64 5.23
CA TYR A 172 8.08 -14.84 6.26
C TYR A 172 8.09 -16.27 6.83
N ARG A 173 6.92 -16.90 7.01
CA ARG A 173 6.82 -18.31 7.42
C ARG A 173 7.38 -19.26 6.36
N ARG A 174 7.32 -18.88 5.09
CA ARG A 174 7.87 -19.63 3.94
C ARG A 174 9.32 -19.25 3.61
N ARG A 175 10.02 -18.49 4.47
CA ARG A 175 11.37 -17.95 4.19
C ARG A 175 12.41 -19.00 3.78
N GLU A 176 12.33 -20.20 4.34
CA GLU A 176 13.26 -21.29 4.02
C GLU A 176 13.00 -21.84 2.62
N GLN A 177 11.72 -22.03 2.26
CA GLN A 177 11.30 -22.47 0.92
C GLN A 177 11.62 -21.42 -0.14
N LEU A 178 11.45 -20.14 0.21
CA LEU A 178 11.80 -19.00 -0.65
C LEU A 178 13.30 -18.71 -0.71
N GLN A 179 14.10 -19.41 0.10
CA GLN A 179 15.54 -19.21 0.27
C GLN A 179 15.85 -17.72 0.46
N LEU A 180 15.16 -17.07 1.40
CA LEU A 180 15.38 -15.65 1.69
C LEU A 180 16.75 -15.47 2.36
N ASN A 181 17.58 -14.55 1.82
CA ASN A 181 18.81 -14.16 2.49
C ASN A 181 18.51 -13.25 3.70
N ARG A 182 19.54 -12.94 4.51
CA ARG A 182 19.36 -12.11 5.73
C ARG A 182 18.77 -10.73 5.45
N LEU A 183 19.13 -10.11 4.32
CA LEU A 183 18.61 -8.80 3.93
C LEU A 183 17.15 -8.87 3.48
N GLU A 184 16.78 -9.90 2.72
CA GLU A 184 15.39 -10.14 2.29
C GLU A 184 14.49 -10.46 3.47
N VAL A 185 14.98 -11.22 4.45
CA VAL A 185 14.27 -11.47 5.71
C VAL A 185 14.03 -10.15 6.46
N PHE A 186 15.05 -9.30 6.57
CA PHE A 186 14.90 -7.98 7.19
C PHE A 186 13.90 -7.10 6.44
N ASP A 187 13.99 -7.03 5.11
CA ASP A 187 13.06 -6.26 4.28
C ASP A 187 11.61 -6.78 4.42
N THR A 188 11.44 -8.10 4.55
CA THR A 188 10.12 -8.72 4.80
C THR A 188 9.57 -8.30 6.17
N ILE A 189 10.39 -8.33 7.22
CA ILE A 189 10.00 -7.88 8.56
C ILE A 189 9.67 -6.39 8.56
N SER A 190 10.45 -5.55 7.85
CA SER A 190 10.16 -4.12 7.69
C SER A 190 8.77 -3.91 7.08
N SER A 191 8.43 -4.65 6.03
CA SER A 191 7.10 -4.57 5.40
C SER A 191 5.96 -5.03 6.31
N ILE A 192 6.19 -6.03 7.18
CA ILE A 192 5.23 -6.43 8.24
C ILE A 192 5.03 -5.26 9.21
N GLN A 193 6.11 -4.64 9.67
CA GLN A 193 6.06 -3.52 10.62
C GLN A 193 5.37 -2.29 10.02
N GLU A 194 5.69 -1.91 8.78
CA GLU A 194 5.05 -0.81 8.06
C GLU A 194 3.54 -1.03 7.97
N SER A 195 3.12 -2.22 7.54
CA SER A 195 1.70 -2.56 7.43
C SER A 195 1.02 -2.63 8.82
N GLY A 196 1.71 -3.14 9.84
CA GLY A 196 1.24 -3.21 11.21
C GLY A 196 1.06 -1.84 11.86
N LEU A 197 1.98 -0.90 11.64
CA LEU A 197 1.86 0.48 12.10
C LEU A 197 0.64 1.17 11.48
N ASN A 198 0.36 0.93 10.20
CA ASN A 198 -0.85 1.43 9.57
C ASN A 198 -2.14 0.82 10.17
N CYS A 199 -2.11 -0.46 10.57
CA CYS A 199 -3.23 -1.06 11.31
C CYS A 199 -3.46 -0.36 12.65
N VAL A 200 -2.39 0.01 13.37
CA VAL A 200 -2.51 0.75 14.64
C VAL A 200 -3.14 2.13 14.42
N ILE A 201 -2.74 2.85 13.37
CA ILE A 201 -3.34 4.14 13.01
C ILE A 201 -4.83 3.98 12.69
N ALA A 202 -5.20 2.93 11.95
CA ALA A 202 -6.59 2.63 11.63
C ALA A 202 -7.42 2.36 12.90
N LEU A 203 -6.90 1.54 13.81
CA LEU A 203 -7.55 1.23 15.09
C LEU A 203 -7.67 2.47 15.97
N LEU A 204 -6.67 3.34 15.99
CA LEU A 204 -6.73 4.63 16.68
C LEU A 204 -7.86 5.50 16.12
N SER A 205 -7.94 5.62 14.79
CA SER A 205 -9.01 6.37 14.12
C SER A 205 -10.40 5.82 14.46
N ILE A 206 -10.59 4.51 14.38
CA ILE A 206 -11.85 3.83 14.74
C ILE A 206 -12.19 4.08 16.22
N ALA A 207 -11.22 3.93 17.12
CA ALA A 207 -11.42 4.14 18.55
C ALA A 207 -11.83 5.57 18.88
N LEU A 208 -11.26 6.58 18.21
CA LEU A 208 -11.64 7.98 18.39
C LEU A 208 -13.12 8.22 18.12
N VAL A 209 -13.66 7.63 17.04
CA VAL A 209 -15.09 7.76 16.73
C VAL A 209 -15.95 6.90 17.65
N TRP A 210 -15.51 5.67 17.94
CA TRP A 210 -16.27 4.74 18.77
C TRP A 210 -16.48 5.27 20.20
N PHE A 211 -15.46 5.87 20.80
CA PHE A 211 -15.54 6.41 22.17
C PHE A 211 -15.93 7.89 22.23
N GLY A 212 -15.49 8.70 21.26
CA GLY A 212 -15.75 10.14 21.23
C GLY A 212 -16.99 10.57 20.46
N GLY A 213 -17.62 9.64 19.74
CA GLY A 213 -18.77 9.89 18.89
C GLY A 213 -18.46 10.87 17.75
N ALA A 214 -19.54 11.48 17.25
CA ALA A 214 -19.52 12.41 16.12
C ALA A 214 -18.57 13.62 16.30
N ARG A 215 -18.35 14.07 17.54
CA ARG A 215 -17.48 15.22 17.85
C ARG A 215 -16.01 14.99 17.51
N LEU A 216 -15.54 13.74 17.63
CA LEU A 216 -14.16 13.38 17.30
C LEU A 216 -13.99 12.90 15.86
N ALA A 217 -15.04 12.92 15.02
CA ALA A 217 -14.93 12.43 13.65
C ALA A 217 -13.91 13.22 12.82
N GLY A 218 -13.85 14.55 12.98
CA GLY A 218 -12.81 15.37 12.33
C GLY A 218 -11.39 15.02 12.80
N VAL A 219 -11.22 14.77 14.10
CA VAL A 219 -9.93 14.38 14.71
C VAL A 219 -9.51 12.98 14.27
N SER A 220 -10.47 12.05 14.12
CA SER A 220 -10.25 10.72 13.55
C SER A 220 -9.68 10.81 12.14
N GLY A 221 -10.19 11.70 11.28
CA GLY A 221 -9.60 11.98 9.97
C GLY A 221 -8.14 12.46 10.04
N MET A 222 -7.82 13.32 11.02
CA MET A 222 -6.45 13.81 11.23
C MET A 222 -5.48 12.71 11.69
N ALA A 223 -5.97 11.63 12.32
CA ALA A 223 -5.11 10.51 12.71
C ALA A 223 -4.38 9.90 11.51
N TYR A 224 -4.98 9.91 10.31
CA TYR A 224 -4.34 9.42 9.08
C TYR A 224 -3.19 10.30 8.58
N MET A 225 -3.11 11.58 9.00
CA MET A 225 -1.94 12.42 8.70
C MET A 225 -0.67 11.88 9.39
N LEU A 226 -0.83 11.14 10.49
CA LEU A 226 0.28 10.48 11.17
C LEU A 226 0.92 9.40 10.30
N THR A 227 0.21 8.83 9.32
CA THR A 227 0.78 7.81 8.42
C THR A 227 2.06 8.32 7.76
N GLY A 228 2.07 9.55 7.23
CA GLY A 228 3.28 10.11 6.59
C GLY A 228 4.46 10.22 7.56
N ILE A 229 4.21 10.70 8.78
CA ILE A 229 5.23 10.88 9.82
C ILE A 229 5.76 9.53 10.31
N VAL A 230 4.87 8.60 10.63
CA VAL A 230 5.21 7.27 11.15
C VAL A 230 6.00 6.48 10.09
N MET A 231 5.58 6.52 8.83
CA MET A 231 6.30 5.86 7.74
C MET A 231 7.68 6.51 7.48
N ALA A 232 7.79 7.84 7.54
CA ALA A 232 9.07 8.53 7.37
C ALA A 232 10.06 8.19 8.49
N LEU A 233 9.61 8.22 9.75
CA LEU A 233 10.44 7.84 10.89
C LEU A 233 10.88 6.38 10.82
N HIS A 234 9.92 5.46 10.59
CA HIS A 234 10.21 4.04 10.46
C HIS A 234 11.19 3.77 9.31
N GLY A 235 10.95 4.37 8.14
CA GLY A 235 11.83 4.26 6.98
C GLY A 235 13.25 4.81 7.22
N PHE A 236 13.38 5.90 7.97
CA PHE A 236 14.70 6.44 8.36
C PHE A 236 15.48 5.46 9.24
N PHE A 237 14.85 4.93 10.31
CA PHE A 237 15.49 3.98 11.23
C PHE A 237 15.81 2.66 10.55
N MET A 238 14.87 2.10 9.78
CA MET A 238 15.05 0.83 9.09
C MET A 238 16.03 0.95 7.92
N GLY A 239 16.05 2.07 7.19
CA GLY A 239 17.04 2.34 6.16
C GLY A 239 18.46 2.45 6.71
N ALA A 240 18.64 3.07 7.88
CA ALA A 240 19.94 3.09 8.55
C ALA A 240 20.39 1.69 8.98
N ARG A 241 19.49 0.87 9.53
CA ARG A 241 19.77 -0.53 9.90
C ARG A 241 20.08 -1.40 8.69
N ARG A 242 19.30 -1.26 7.60
CA ARG A 242 19.50 -1.97 6.33
C ARG A 242 20.90 -1.71 5.75
N ARG A 243 21.31 -0.44 5.67
CA ARG A 243 22.64 -0.06 5.18
C ARG A 243 23.79 -0.64 6.01
N ARG A 244 23.62 -0.80 7.32
CA ARG A 244 24.63 -1.45 8.18
C ARG A 244 24.74 -2.94 7.85
N MET A 245 23.61 -3.64 7.78
CA MET A 245 23.59 -5.06 7.41
C MET A 245 24.08 -5.28 5.98
N GLU A 246 23.82 -4.37 5.03
CA GLU A 246 24.37 -4.46 3.67
C GLU A 246 25.89 -4.40 3.66
N LYS A 247 26.51 -3.54 4.49
CA LYS A 247 27.97 -3.46 4.62
C LYS A 247 28.55 -4.72 5.24
N GLU A 248 27.94 -5.21 6.32
CA GLU A 248 28.33 -6.47 6.97
C GLU A 248 28.20 -7.65 6.01
N PHE A 249 27.08 -7.73 5.29
CA PHE A 249 26.82 -8.77 4.30
C PHE A 249 27.81 -8.72 3.15
N ALA A 250 28.07 -7.55 2.56
CA ALA A 250 29.03 -7.39 1.48
C ALA A 250 30.45 -7.76 1.92
N SER A 251 30.86 -7.41 3.15
CA SER A 251 32.18 -7.76 3.69
C SER A 251 32.40 -9.27 3.78
N GLN A 252 31.34 -10.05 4.04
CA GLN A 252 31.39 -11.51 4.15
C GLN A 252 31.71 -12.21 2.81
N PHE A 253 31.42 -11.56 1.67
CA PHE A 253 31.73 -12.07 0.33
C PHE A 253 32.95 -11.38 -0.32
N SER A 254 33.61 -10.48 0.41
CA SER A 254 34.73 -9.67 -0.11
C SER A 254 36.12 -10.17 0.33
N GLU A 255 36.24 -11.20 1.18
CA GLU A 255 37.55 -11.76 1.56
C GLU A 255 38.16 -12.58 0.40
N PRO A 256 39.32 -12.18 -0.15
CA PRO A 256 40.03 -13.02 -1.11
C PRO A 256 40.75 -14.16 -0.37
N VAL A 257 40.40 -15.40 -0.69
CA VAL A 257 41.26 -16.56 -0.39
C VAL A 257 42.49 -16.47 -1.30
N TYR A 258 43.52 -15.74 -0.86
CA TYR A 258 44.87 -15.88 -1.39
C TYR A 258 45.87 -15.81 -0.24
N GLN A 259 46.22 -16.97 0.31
CA GLN A 259 47.47 -17.16 1.03
C GLN A 259 48.54 -17.45 -0.02
N PRO A 260 49.54 -16.57 -0.24
CA PRO A 260 50.71 -16.97 -1.02
C PRO A 260 51.40 -18.13 -0.28
N ALA A 261 51.73 -19.19 -1.03
CA ALA A 261 52.44 -20.34 -0.50
C ALA A 261 53.78 -19.88 0.14
N PRO A 262 54.19 -20.47 1.28
CA PRO A 262 55.48 -20.13 1.87
C PRO A 262 56.60 -20.48 0.88
N GLU A 263 57.43 -19.48 0.57
CA GLU A 263 58.63 -19.66 -0.24
C GLU A 263 59.49 -20.76 0.37
N LEU A 264 59.69 -21.84 -0.39
CA LEU A 264 60.69 -22.85 -0.08
C LEU A 264 62.06 -22.18 -0.17
N GLN A 265 62.66 -21.89 0.98
CA GLN A 265 64.07 -21.52 1.09
C GLN A 265 64.91 -22.71 0.60
N SER A 266 65.58 -22.53 -0.53
CA SER A 266 66.66 -23.40 -1.03
C SER A 266 67.99 -22.67 -0.90
#